data_AF-A0A4Y9ZPC9-F1
#
_entry.id   AF-A0A4Y9ZPC9-F1
#
_cell.length_a   1.000
_cell.length_b   1.000
_cell.length_c   1.000
_cell.angle_alpha   90.00
_cell.angle_beta   90.00
_cell.angle_gamma   90.00
#
_symmetry.space_group_name_H-M   'P 1'
#
loop_
_entity.id
_entity.type
_entity.pdbx_description
1 polymer ?
#
loop_
_entity_poly.entity_id
_entity_poly.type
_entity_poly.pdbx_seq_one_letter_code
_entity_poly.pdbx_strand_id
1 'polypeptide(L)'
;MKVNVSEEELEGLHAASLRGAIEGILGGLAISVPASIYAHRRWATYRNLPPSLKALGIILVVAPAYAIQTERRGLEYDEAHHWSGASKDMLDNAKAKQESEWESLGTKDKLRRWAIQNQYKVILGSWAASIAVAGAIIMRDRHQSTSQKVVQARMWAQGLTVGILIAAGIMTHSQREEAAKHRPVDHSWRELLEAEAQEEAQRKVSTLTHSQPSA
;
A
#
# COMPACT_ATOMS: atom_id res chain seq x y z
N MET A 1 -6.02 -0.27 30.53
CA MET A 1 -4.86 -1.14 30.29
C MET A 1 -3.81 -0.27 29.60
N LYS A 2 -2.77 0.19 30.32
CA LYS A 2 -1.63 0.85 29.68
C LYS A 2 -0.79 -0.27 29.08
N VAL A 3 -0.78 -0.37 27.76
CA VAL A 3 0.16 -1.25 27.07
C VAL A 3 1.53 -0.64 27.34
N ASN A 4 2.31 -1.27 28.20
CA ASN A 4 3.69 -0.87 28.46
C ASN A 4 4.52 -1.34 27.27
N VAL A 5 4.47 -0.61 26.15
CA VAL A 5 5.41 -0.80 25.05
C VAL A 5 6.79 -0.49 25.61
N SER A 6 7.77 -1.38 25.38
CA SER A 6 9.13 -1.16 25.85
C SER A 6 9.72 0.10 25.19
N GLU A 7 10.48 0.91 25.92
CA GLU A 7 11.16 2.07 25.32
C GLU A 7 12.05 1.64 24.13
N GLU A 8 12.64 0.45 24.20
CA GLU A 8 13.45 -0.14 23.11
C GLU A 8 12.63 -0.47 21.85
N GLU A 9 11.36 -0.91 22.00
CA GLU A 9 10.47 -1.19 20.87
C GLU A 9 10.03 0.12 20.19
N LEU A 10 9.77 1.17 20.98
CA LEU A 10 9.47 2.49 20.44
C LEU A 10 10.68 3.06 19.68
N GLU A 11 11.88 2.95 20.24
CA GLU A 11 13.10 3.41 19.57
C GLU A 11 13.35 2.64 18.26
N GLY A 12 13.14 1.32 18.26
CA GLY A 12 13.27 0.49 17.07
C GLY A 12 12.26 0.85 15.98
N LEU A 13 10.99 1.02 16.35
CA LEU A 13 9.93 1.46 15.43
C LEU A 13 10.21 2.86 14.88
N HIS A 14 10.68 3.78 15.73
CA HIS A 14 11.08 5.12 15.32
C HIS A 14 12.26 5.09 14.36
N ALA A 15 13.28 4.27 14.62
CA ALA A 15 14.43 4.12 13.73
C ALA A 15 14.04 3.53 12.37
N ALA A 16 13.17 2.52 12.35
CA ALA A 16 12.64 1.93 11.11
C ALA A 16 11.81 2.95 10.30
N SER A 17 10.91 3.66 10.98
CA SER A 17 10.11 4.73 10.39
C SER A 17 10.98 5.85 9.82
N LEU A 18 12.04 6.26 10.54
CA LEU A 18 12.98 7.28 10.08
C LEU A 18 13.75 6.84 8.83
N ARG A 19 14.17 5.57 8.77
CA ARG A 19 14.78 5.01 7.55
C ARG A 19 13.80 5.06 6.38
N GLY A 20 12.55 4.67 6.60
CA GLY A 20 11.48 4.75 5.59
C GLY A 20 11.25 6.19 5.12
N ALA A 21 11.18 7.14 6.04
CA ALA A 21 11.07 8.56 5.75
C ALA A 21 12.19 9.06 4.82
N ILE A 22 13.44 8.77 5.17
CA ILE A 22 14.61 9.18 4.40
C ILE A 22 14.57 8.56 2.99
N GLU A 23 14.30 7.26 2.89
CA GLU A 23 14.20 6.56 1.62
C GLU A 23 13.07 7.10 0.74
N GLY A 24 11.90 7.38 1.34
CA GLY A 24 10.75 7.95 0.65
C GLY A 24 11.03 9.35 0.13
N ILE A 25 11.70 10.19 0.91
CA ILE A 25 12.10 11.54 0.49
C ILE A 25 13.13 11.48 -0.64
N LEU A 26 14.21 10.70 -0.45
CA LEU A 26 15.27 10.58 -1.44
C LEU A 26 14.76 9.96 -2.75
N GLY A 27 13.97 8.89 -2.65
CA GLY A 27 13.33 8.24 -3.79
C GLY A 27 12.35 9.18 -4.51
N GLY A 28 11.52 9.90 -3.75
CA GLY A 28 10.61 10.91 -4.29
C GLY A 28 11.35 12.00 -5.05
N LEU A 29 12.39 12.57 -4.45
CA LEU A 29 13.21 13.62 -5.07
C LEU A 29 13.96 13.12 -6.31
N ALA A 30 14.51 11.91 -6.25
CA ALA A 30 15.21 11.28 -7.36
C ALA A 30 14.32 11.11 -8.61
N ILE A 31 13.00 11.01 -8.44
CA ILE A 31 12.05 10.95 -9.55
C ILE A 31 11.56 12.36 -9.92
N SER A 32 11.12 13.14 -8.95
CA SER A 32 10.43 14.42 -9.19
C SER A 32 11.35 15.52 -9.71
N VAL A 33 12.61 15.55 -9.27
CA VAL A 33 13.57 16.58 -9.70
C VAL A 33 13.95 16.39 -11.18
N PRO A 34 14.39 15.20 -11.63
CA PRO A 34 14.64 14.97 -13.06
C PRO A 34 13.40 15.17 -13.93
N ALA A 35 12.22 14.74 -13.45
CA ALA A 35 10.96 14.98 -14.16
C ALA A 35 10.67 16.48 -14.34
N SER A 36 10.88 17.29 -13.29
CA SER A 36 10.74 18.74 -13.34
C SER A 36 11.73 19.39 -14.30
N ILE A 37 13.00 18.94 -14.30
CA ILE A 37 14.03 19.43 -15.24
C ILE A 37 13.67 19.07 -16.68
N TYR A 38 13.21 17.84 -16.93
CA TYR A 38 12.78 17.39 -18.25
C TYR A 38 11.59 18.22 -18.76
N ALA A 39 10.58 18.42 -17.91
CA ALA A 39 9.42 19.26 -18.21
C ALA A 39 9.84 20.71 -18.52
N HIS A 40 10.80 21.25 -17.77
CA HIS A 40 11.36 22.57 -18.01
C HIS A 40 12.06 22.68 -19.37
N ARG A 41 12.74 21.64 -19.85
CA ARG A 41 13.36 21.66 -21.17
C ARG A 41 12.36 21.48 -22.31
N ARG A 42 11.35 20.62 -22.13
CA ARG A 42 10.47 20.19 -23.23
C ARG A 42 9.26 21.10 -23.45
N TRP A 43 8.73 21.73 -22.39
CA TRP A 43 7.45 22.45 -22.45
C TRP A 43 7.60 23.94 -22.12
N ALA A 44 7.26 24.79 -23.09
CA ALA A 44 7.30 26.25 -22.93
C ALA A 44 6.41 26.75 -21.77
N THR A 45 5.23 26.13 -21.59
CA THR A 45 4.31 26.45 -20.51
C THR A 45 4.92 26.18 -19.13
N TYR A 46 5.66 25.08 -18.96
CA TYR A 46 6.30 24.74 -17.69
C TYR A 46 7.48 25.67 -17.36
N ARG A 47 8.17 26.20 -18.37
CA ARG A 47 9.23 27.20 -18.14
C ARG A 47 8.69 28.46 -17.49
N ASN A 48 7.54 28.94 -17.97
CA ASN A 48 6.89 30.16 -17.50
C ASN A 48 6.15 30.00 -16.17
N LEU A 49 6.09 28.78 -15.61
CA LEU A 49 5.44 28.54 -14.31
C LEU A 49 6.22 29.23 -13.17
N PRO A 50 5.53 29.89 -12.22
CA PRO A 50 6.13 30.38 -10.99
C PRO A 50 6.93 29.30 -10.24
N PRO A 51 8.04 29.66 -9.57
CA PRO A 51 8.84 28.71 -8.79
C PRO A 51 8.02 27.95 -7.72
N SER A 52 7.03 28.61 -7.12
CA SER A 52 6.13 28.00 -6.12
C SER A 52 5.32 26.83 -6.68
N LEU A 53 4.78 26.95 -7.91
CA LEU A 53 4.02 25.87 -8.54
C LEU A 53 4.93 24.70 -8.96
N LYS A 54 6.19 24.98 -9.33
CA LYS A 54 7.19 23.95 -9.61
C LYS A 54 7.55 23.17 -8.34
N ALA A 55 7.75 23.88 -7.22
CA ALA A 55 7.99 23.26 -5.93
C ALA A 55 6.79 22.43 -5.46
N LEU A 56 5.57 22.93 -5.63
CA LEU A 56 4.35 22.18 -5.33
C LEU A 56 4.29 20.85 -6.10
N GLY A 57 4.63 20.85 -7.40
CA GLY A 57 4.67 19.61 -8.19
C GLY A 57 5.66 18.58 -7.65
N ILE A 58 6.80 19.02 -7.13
CA ILE A 58 7.79 18.15 -6.46
C ILE A 58 7.21 17.60 -5.14
N ILE A 59 6.65 18.47 -4.30
CA ILE A 59 6.07 18.10 -3.00
C ILE A 59 4.94 17.07 -3.17
N LEU A 60 4.12 17.20 -4.20
CA LEU A 60 3.03 16.26 -4.50
C LEU A 60 3.52 14.83 -4.81
N VAL A 61 4.78 14.65 -5.18
CA VAL A 61 5.38 13.33 -5.38
C VAL A 61 6.13 12.87 -4.12
N VAL A 62 6.89 13.79 -3.50
CA VAL A 62 7.73 13.48 -2.35
C VAL A 62 6.91 13.17 -1.10
N ALA A 63 5.85 13.94 -0.81
CA ALA A 63 5.08 13.77 0.42
C ALA A 63 4.35 12.40 0.48
N PRO A 64 3.67 11.93 -0.58
CA PRO A 64 3.12 10.58 -0.60
C PRO A 64 4.20 9.49 -0.53
N ALA A 65 5.32 9.66 -1.24
CA ALA A 65 6.42 8.68 -1.21
C ALA A 65 7.03 8.54 0.20
N TYR A 66 7.21 9.66 0.89
CA TYR A 66 7.59 9.71 2.30
C TYR A 66 6.62 8.91 3.18
N ALA A 67 5.31 9.19 3.08
CA ALA A 67 4.30 8.55 3.92
C ALA A 67 4.26 7.03 3.69
N ILE A 68 4.22 6.61 2.42
CA ILE A 68 4.17 5.20 2.05
C ILE A 68 5.41 4.44 2.53
N GLN A 69 6.62 4.99 2.34
CA GLN A 69 7.83 4.29 2.78
C GLN A 69 7.97 4.24 4.30
N THR A 70 7.57 5.29 5.00
CA THR A 70 7.57 5.31 6.46
C THR A 70 6.69 4.18 7.00
N GLU A 71 5.46 4.08 6.49
CA GLU A 71 4.52 3.04 6.89
C GLU A 71 5.02 1.63 6.51
N ARG A 72 5.57 1.47 5.31
CA ARG A 72 6.12 0.18 4.86
C ARG A 72 7.24 -0.32 5.77
N ARG A 73 8.16 0.56 6.18
CA ARG A 73 9.27 0.19 7.07
C ARG A 73 8.80 -0.04 8.51
N GLY A 74 7.77 0.67 8.97
CA GLY A 74 7.13 0.40 10.24
C GLY A 74 6.53 -1.01 10.28
N LEU A 75 5.75 -1.37 9.25
CA LEU A 75 5.17 -2.70 9.12
C LEU A 75 6.25 -3.81 9.02
N GLU A 76 7.34 -3.55 8.29
CA GLU A 76 8.46 -4.50 8.18
C GLU A 76 9.15 -4.72 9.54
N TYR A 77 9.28 -3.67 10.36
CA TYR A 77 9.82 -3.78 11.72
C TYR A 77 8.87 -4.58 12.63
N ASP A 78 7.57 -4.28 12.60
CA ASP A 78 6.56 -4.99 13.38
C ASP A 78 6.49 -6.48 13.00
N GLU A 79 6.52 -6.80 11.70
CA GLU A 79 6.58 -8.19 11.22
C GLU A 79 7.83 -8.91 11.72
N ALA A 80 8.99 -8.24 11.74
CA ALA A 80 10.23 -8.86 12.20
C ALA A 80 10.30 -9.10 13.71
N HIS A 81 9.66 -8.25 14.53
CA HIS A 81 9.78 -8.30 16.00
C HIS A 81 8.57 -8.91 16.71
N HIS A 82 7.37 -8.78 16.16
CA HIS A 82 6.14 -9.25 16.79
C HIS A 82 5.57 -10.53 16.16
N TRP A 83 5.98 -10.91 14.95
CA TRP A 83 5.52 -12.15 14.32
C TRP A 83 6.58 -13.27 14.43
N SER A 84 6.71 -13.84 15.63
CA SER A 84 7.51 -15.06 15.87
C SER A 84 6.64 -16.21 16.41
N GLY A 85 6.99 -17.47 16.07
CA GLY A 85 6.31 -18.68 16.53
C GLY A 85 5.12 -19.14 15.66
N ALA A 86 4.18 -19.84 16.28
CA ALA A 86 3.00 -20.47 15.68
C ALA A 86 2.19 -19.58 14.72
N SER A 87 2.06 -18.28 15.01
CA SER A 87 1.33 -17.33 14.17
C SER A 87 1.95 -17.16 12.77
N LYS A 88 3.28 -17.29 12.67
CA LYS A 88 4.02 -17.20 11.41
C LYS A 88 3.83 -18.46 10.57
N ASP A 89 3.94 -19.64 11.18
CA ASP A 89 3.72 -20.92 10.51
C ASP A 89 2.27 -21.07 10.01
N MET A 90 1.30 -20.56 10.78
CA MET A 90 -0.09 -20.48 10.33
C MET A 90 -0.26 -19.55 9.12
N LEU A 91 0.35 -18.36 9.15
CA LEU A 91 0.33 -17.43 8.01
C LEU A 91 0.98 -18.03 6.77
N ASP A 92 2.12 -18.71 6.93
CA ASP A 92 2.86 -19.29 5.82
C ASP A 92 2.13 -20.50 5.22
N ASN A 93 1.47 -21.33 6.04
CA ASN A 93 0.57 -22.37 5.56
C ASN A 93 -0.65 -21.79 4.82
N ALA A 94 -1.23 -20.69 5.32
CA ALA A 94 -2.32 -19.99 4.65
C ALA A 94 -1.88 -19.38 3.31
N LYS A 95 -0.69 -18.77 3.26
CA LYS A 95 -0.07 -18.25 2.03
C LYS A 95 0.19 -19.38 1.02
N ALA A 96 0.75 -20.50 1.45
CA ALA A 96 1.02 -21.65 0.59
C ALA A 96 -0.28 -22.22 -0.03
N LYS A 97 -1.35 -22.30 0.77
CA LYS A 97 -2.67 -22.69 0.27
C LYS A 97 -3.21 -21.67 -0.74
N GLN A 98 -3.08 -20.38 -0.44
CA GLN A 98 -3.50 -19.29 -1.33
C GLN A 98 -2.70 -19.27 -2.65
N GLU A 99 -1.42 -19.60 -2.60
CA GLU A 99 -0.53 -19.73 -3.76
C GLU A 99 -0.88 -20.95 -4.60
N SER A 100 -1.19 -22.09 -3.97
CA SER A 100 -1.69 -23.28 -4.69
C SER A 100 -3.02 -23.00 -5.40
N GLU A 101 -3.95 -22.29 -4.76
CA GLU A 101 -5.18 -21.82 -5.40
C GLU A 101 -4.88 -20.83 -6.51
N TRP A 102 -3.95 -19.90 -6.29
CA TRP A 102 -3.52 -18.94 -7.30
C TRP A 102 -3.01 -19.64 -8.54
N GLU A 103 -2.13 -20.63 -8.41
CA GLU A 103 -1.58 -21.38 -9.55
C GLU A 103 -2.67 -22.05 -10.38
N SER A 104 -3.70 -22.59 -9.72
CA SER A 104 -4.85 -23.25 -10.36
C SER A 104 -5.77 -22.31 -11.15
N LEU A 105 -5.68 -20.99 -10.94
CA LEU A 105 -6.52 -20.02 -11.64
C LEU A 105 -6.05 -19.72 -13.06
N GLY A 106 -7.01 -19.53 -13.96
CA GLY A 106 -6.76 -19.00 -15.30
C GLY A 106 -6.31 -17.53 -15.26
N THR A 107 -5.66 -17.06 -16.33
CA THR A 107 -5.05 -15.71 -16.42
C THR A 107 -6.04 -14.57 -16.16
N LYS A 108 -7.28 -14.71 -16.64
CA LYS A 108 -8.35 -13.73 -16.42
C LYS A 108 -8.77 -13.66 -14.96
N ASP A 109 -8.88 -14.82 -14.31
CA ASP A 109 -9.29 -14.91 -12.90
C ASP A 109 -8.18 -14.46 -11.97
N LYS A 110 -6.91 -14.75 -12.32
CA LYS A 110 -5.72 -14.16 -11.68
C LYS A 110 -5.78 -12.65 -11.72
N LEU A 111 -5.95 -12.05 -12.90
CA LEU A 111 -6.01 -10.59 -13.03
C LEU A 111 -7.16 -9.99 -12.21
N ARG A 112 -8.34 -10.62 -12.24
CA ARG A 112 -9.50 -10.18 -11.44
C ARG A 112 -9.21 -10.27 -9.94
N ARG A 113 -8.69 -11.41 -9.46
CA ARG A 113 -8.37 -11.63 -8.05
C ARG A 113 -7.28 -10.66 -7.59
N TRP A 114 -6.24 -10.41 -8.40
CA TRP A 114 -5.22 -9.39 -8.12
C TRP A 114 -5.82 -7.99 -7.99
N ALA A 115 -6.70 -7.61 -8.93
CA ALA A 115 -7.33 -6.29 -8.93
C ALA A 115 -8.23 -6.08 -7.70
N ILE A 116 -8.94 -7.11 -7.25
CA ILE A 116 -9.75 -7.08 -6.03
C ILE A 116 -8.86 -6.96 -4.79
N GLN A 117 -7.80 -7.78 -4.68
CA GLN A 117 -6.86 -7.73 -3.55
C GLN A 117 -6.10 -6.39 -3.46
N ASN A 118 -5.81 -5.78 -4.61
CA ASN A 118 -5.10 -4.50 -4.71
C ASN A 118 -6.05 -3.34 -5.06
N GLN A 119 -7.33 -3.44 -4.70
CA GLN A 119 -8.38 -2.50 -5.07
C GLN A 119 -7.99 -1.02 -4.93
N TYR A 120 -7.40 -0.63 -3.79
CA TYR A 120 -7.01 0.75 -3.53
C TYR A 120 -5.88 1.22 -4.45
N LYS A 121 -4.92 0.33 -4.74
CA LYS A 121 -3.83 0.62 -5.69
C LYS A 121 -4.37 0.77 -7.11
N VAL A 122 -5.32 -0.08 -7.50
CA VAL A 122 -5.98 0.00 -8.80
C VAL A 122 -6.78 1.29 -8.92
N ILE A 123 -7.58 1.66 -7.91
CA ILE A 123 -8.35 2.92 -7.90
C ILE A 123 -7.41 4.12 -8.02
N LEU A 124 -6.37 4.19 -7.17
CA LEU A 124 -5.39 5.27 -7.21
C LEU A 124 -4.65 5.34 -8.56
N GLY A 125 -4.25 4.18 -9.08
CA GLY A 125 -3.57 4.07 -10.38
C GLY A 125 -4.47 4.51 -11.53
N SER A 126 -5.72 4.04 -11.57
CA SER A 126 -6.72 4.45 -12.56
C SER A 126 -7.04 5.94 -12.46
N TRP A 127 -7.11 6.49 -11.24
CA TRP A 127 -7.28 7.93 -11.04
C TRP A 127 -6.10 8.73 -11.60
N ALA A 128 -4.87 8.38 -11.22
CA ALA A 128 -3.68 9.05 -11.73
C ALA A 128 -3.58 8.94 -13.26
N ALA A 129 -3.89 7.77 -13.82
CA ALA A 129 -3.95 7.56 -15.26
C ALA A 129 -5.02 8.44 -15.92
N SER A 130 -6.21 8.56 -15.33
CA SER A 130 -7.28 9.39 -15.85
C SER A 130 -6.92 10.88 -15.87
N ILE A 131 -6.22 11.38 -14.84
CA ILE A 131 -5.68 12.74 -14.82
C ILE A 131 -4.63 12.92 -15.91
N ALA A 132 -3.72 11.96 -16.06
CA ALA A 132 -2.67 12.04 -17.08
C ALA A 132 -3.26 12.08 -18.50
N VAL A 133 -4.27 11.23 -18.78
CA VAL A 133 -4.98 11.21 -20.06
C VAL A 133 -5.74 12.52 -20.29
N ALA A 134 -6.51 12.98 -19.30
CA ALA A 134 -7.23 14.26 -19.39
C ALA A 134 -6.27 15.43 -19.63
N GLY A 135 -5.14 15.47 -18.91
CA GLY A 135 -4.09 16.47 -19.09
C GLY A 135 -3.47 16.42 -20.49
N ALA A 136 -3.18 15.22 -21.00
CA ALA A 136 -2.66 15.05 -22.36
C ALA A 136 -3.67 15.55 -23.43
N ILE A 137 -4.96 15.27 -23.26
CA ILE A 137 -6.02 15.76 -24.14
C ILE A 137 -6.07 17.30 -24.12
N ILE A 138 -6.13 17.92 -22.94
CA ILE A 138 -6.18 19.38 -22.78
C ILE A 138 -4.92 20.06 -23.34
N MET A 139 -3.76 19.45 -23.14
CA MET A 139 -2.49 20.00 -23.63
C MET A 139 -2.32 19.86 -25.15
N ARG A 140 -2.89 18.82 -25.78
CA ARG A 140 -2.78 18.56 -27.21
C ARG A 140 -3.53 19.58 -28.06
N ASP A 141 -4.62 20.16 -27.55
CA ASP A 141 -5.40 21.14 -28.30
C ASP A 141 -4.66 22.49 -28.41
N ARG A 142 -4.27 22.85 -29.63
CA ARG A 142 -3.47 24.05 -29.93
C ARG A 142 -4.31 25.29 -30.18
N HIS A 143 -5.62 25.15 -30.36
CA HIS A 143 -6.53 26.26 -30.68
C HIS A 143 -7.14 26.94 -29.45
N GLN A 144 -6.92 26.39 -28.25
CA GLN A 144 -7.42 26.98 -27.00
C GLN A 144 -6.40 27.89 -26.32
N SER A 145 -6.88 29.04 -25.83
CA SER A 145 -6.12 29.93 -24.96
C SER A 145 -5.80 29.26 -23.61
N THR A 146 -4.73 29.72 -22.94
CA THR A 146 -4.33 29.20 -21.62
C THR A 146 -5.47 29.30 -20.60
N SER A 147 -6.24 30.39 -20.63
CA SER A 147 -7.39 30.59 -19.73
C SER A 147 -8.49 29.54 -19.94
N GLN A 148 -8.78 29.17 -21.20
CA GLN A 148 -9.76 28.13 -21.51
C GLN A 148 -9.30 26.75 -21.00
N LYS A 149 -8.02 26.42 -21.16
CA LYS A 149 -7.45 25.17 -20.65
C LYS A 149 -7.58 25.04 -19.13
N VAL A 150 -7.42 26.13 -18.39
CA VAL A 150 -7.59 26.15 -16.93
C VAL A 150 -9.05 25.87 -16.55
N VAL A 151 -10.01 26.48 -17.25
CA VAL A 151 -11.44 26.21 -17.02
C VAL A 151 -11.78 24.75 -17.33
N GLN A 152 -11.27 24.22 -18.45
CA GLN A 152 -11.45 22.81 -18.79
C GLN A 152 -10.85 21.89 -17.73
N ALA A 153 -9.62 22.16 -17.29
CA ALA A 153 -8.97 21.36 -16.24
C ALA A 153 -9.82 21.29 -14.97
N ARG A 154 -10.47 22.38 -14.58
CA ARG A 154 -11.40 22.39 -13.42
C ARG A 154 -12.63 21.51 -13.67
N MET A 155 -13.23 21.57 -14.86
CA MET A 155 -14.38 20.73 -15.21
C MET A 155 -14.02 19.24 -15.21
N TRP A 156 -12.86 18.89 -15.78
CA TRP A 156 -12.32 17.53 -15.75
C TRP A 156 -12.06 17.06 -14.32
N ALA A 157 -11.42 17.89 -13.48
CA ALA A 157 -11.14 17.55 -12.09
C ALA A 157 -12.42 17.27 -11.29
N GLN A 158 -13.47 18.08 -11.50
CA GLN A 158 -14.77 17.87 -10.87
C GLN A 158 -15.42 16.57 -11.36
N GLY A 159 -15.48 16.35 -12.68
CA GLY A 159 -16.05 15.13 -13.26
C GLY A 159 -15.33 13.86 -12.83
N LEU A 160 -13.99 13.89 -12.78
CA LEU A 160 -13.17 12.77 -12.31
C LEU A 160 -13.43 12.46 -10.84
N THR A 161 -13.49 13.48 -9.99
CA THR A 161 -13.80 13.29 -8.56
C THR A 161 -15.15 12.61 -8.37
N VAL A 162 -16.20 13.09 -9.05
CA VAL A 162 -17.54 12.48 -8.98
C VAL A 162 -17.52 11.03 -9.50
N GLY A 163 -16.85 10.77 -10.62
CA GLY A 163 -16.72 9.43 -11.18
C GLY A 163 -16.04 8.45 -10.21
N ILE A 164 -14.98 8.88 -9.52
CA ILE A 164 -14.30 8.06 -8.51
C ILE A 164 -15.20 7.78 -7.32
N LEU A 165 -15.94 8.78 -6.82
CA LEU A 165 -16.85 8.59 -5.69
C LEU A 165 -17.93 7.56 -6.03
N ILE A 166 -18.48 7.61 -7.24
CA ILE A 166 -19.44 6.61 -7.73
C ILE A 166 -18.77 5.23 -7.80
N ALA A 167 -17.57 5.13 -8.38
CA ALA A 167 -16.85 3.86 -8.48
C ALA A 167 -16.52 3.26 -7.10
N ALA A 168 -16.06 4.09 -6.16
CA ALA A 168 -15.79 3.69 -4.78
C ALA A 168 -17.06 3.24 -4.05
N GLY A 169 -18.19 3.94 -4.27
CA GLY A 169 -19.49 3.57 -3.73
C GLY A 169 -19.96 2.20 -4.23
N ILE A 170 -19.92 1.96 -5.54
CA ILE A 170 -20.27 0.67 -6.15
C ILE A 170 -19.37 -0.44 -5.59
N MET A 171 -18.07 -0.21 -5.48
CA MET A 171 -17.12 -1.21 -4.98
C MET A 171 -17.30 -1.51 -3.49
N THR A 172 -17.60 -0.50 -2.69
CA THR A 172 -17.90 -0.69 -1.26
C THR A 172 -19.17 -1.51 -1.11
N HIS A 173 -20.19 -1.24 -1.93
CA HIS A 173 -21.42 -2.02 -1.94
C HIS A 173 -21.18 -3.48 -2.35
N SER A 174 -20.42 -3.72 -3.43
CA SER A 174 -20.11 -5.08 -3.87
C SER A 174 -19.32 -5.87 -2.83
N GLN A 175 -18.36 -5.24 -2.15
CA GLN A 175 -17.63 -5.87 -1.04
C GLN A 175 -18.53 -6.22 0.13
N ARG A 176 -19.47 -5.33 0.49
CA ARG A 176 -20.44 -5.61 1.56
C ARG A 176 -21.35 -6.79 1.21
N GLU A 177 -21.78 -6.90 -0.05
CA GLU A 177 -22.54 -8.06 -0.51
C GLU A 177 -21.74 -9.37 -0.50
N GLU A 178 -20.49 -9.34 -0.98
CA GLU A 178 -19.61 -10.51 -0.94
C GLU A 178 -19.31 -10.93 0.51
N ALA A 179 -19.02 -9.98 1.39
CA ALA A 179 -18.81 -10.23 2.82
C ALA A 179 -20.06 -10.78 3.52
N ALA A 180 -21.26 -10.35 3.11
CA ALA A 180 -22.51 -10.89 3.62
C ALA A 180 -22.75 -12.34 3.15
N LYS A 181 -22.35 -12.68 1.91
CA LYS A 181 -22.49 -14.03 1.34
C LYS A 181 -21.46 -15.03 1.87
N HIS A 182 -20.25 -14.56 2.18
CA HIS A 182 -19.12 -15.40 2.59
C HIS A 182 -18.67 -15.10 4.03
N ARG A 183 -19.59 -14.80 4.95
CA ARG A 183 -19.24 -14.56 6.36
C ARG A 183 -18.56 -15.82 6.93
N PRO A 184 -17.23 -15.83 7.13
CA PRO A 184 -16.57 -17.00 7.68
C PRO A 184 -16.99 -17.10 9.15
N VAL A 185 -17.32 -18.30 9.63
CA VAL A 185 -17.35 -18.53 11.08
C VAL A 185 -15.90 -18.48 11.53
N ASP A 186 -15.55 -17.43 12.27
CA ASP A 186 -14.17 -17.16 12.65
C ASP A 186 -13.70 -18.19 13.69
N HIS A 187 -13.01 -19.23 13.21
CA HIS A 187 -12.38 -20.25 14.03
C HIS A 187 -10.88 -19.96 14.28
N SER A 188 -10.37 -18.79 13.87
CA SER A 188 -8.96 -18.43 14.04
C SER A 188 -8.50 -18.52 15.50
N TRP A 189 -9.36 -18.18 16.46
CA TRP A 189 -9.09 -18.35 17.89
C TRP A 189 -8.87 -19.80 18.31
N ARG A 190 -9.61 -20.73 17.70
CA ARG A 190 -9.45 -22.15 18.00
C ARG A 190 -8.13 -22.67 17.45
N GLU A 191 -7.80 -22.28 16.23
CA GLU A 191 -6.53 -22.67 15.60
C GLU A 191 -5.33 -22.06 16.34
N LEU A 192 -5.41 -20.82 16.80
CA LEU A 192 -4.39 -20.18 17.65
C LEU A 192 -4.18 -20.94 18.97
N LEU A 193 -5.26 -21.32 19.66
CA LEU A 193 -5.19 -22.09 20.91
C LEU A 193 -4.61 -23.49 20.70
N GLU A 194 -4.97 -24.15 19.60
CA GLU A 194 -4.42 -25.46 19.25
C GLU A 194 -2.92 -25.37 18.92
N ALA A 195 -2.47 -24.30 18.25
CA ALA A 195 -1.07 -24.07 17.95
C ALA A 195 -0.24 -23.73 19.21
N GLU A 196 -0.76 -22.90 20.12
CA GLU A 196 -0.12 -22.58 21.39
C GLU A 196 0.03 -23.82 22.29
N ALA A 197 -1.00 -24.67 22.34
CA ALA A 197 -0.95 -25.95 23.07
C ALA A 197 0.11 -26.91 22.51
N GLN A 198 0.33 -26.92 21.20
CA GLN A 198 1.38 -27.72 20.56
C GLN A 198 2.78 -27.19 20.90
N GLU A 199 2.99 -25.87 20.89
CA GLU A 199 4.26 -25.27 21.32
C GLU A 199 4.57 -25.60 22.79
N GLU A 200 3.59 -25.51 23.69
CA GLU A 200 3.78 -25.87 25.09
C GLU A 200 4.15 -27.35 25.26
N ALA A 201 3.51 -28.25 24.49
CA ALA A 201 3.83 -29.67 24.52
C ALA A 201 5.27 -29.92 24.04
N GLN A 202 5.70 -29.26 22.96
CA GLN A 202 7.08 -29.37 22.46
C GLN A 202 8.10 -28.80 23.44
N ARG A 203 7.82 -27.65 24.08
CA ARG A 203 8.68 -27.09 25.13
C ARG A 203 8.80 -28.05 26.32
N LYS A 204 7.69 -28.62 26.80
CA LYS A 204 7.69 -29.60 27.90
C LYS A 204 8.51 -30.85 27.55
N VAL A 205 8.37 -31.39 26.34
CA VAL A 205 9.18 -32.53 25.85
C VAL A 205 10.66 -32.18 25.75
N SER A 206 11.01 -30.99 25.25
CA SER A 206 12.41 -30.56 25.13
C SER A 206 13.07 -30.34 26.49
N THR A 207 12.33 -29.80 27.48
CA THR A 207 12.82 -29.63 28.85
C THR A 207 13.03 -30.98 29.55
N LEU A 208 12.13 -31.95 29.34
CA LEU A 208 12.28 -33.31 29.87
C LEU A 208 13.49 -34.04 29.27
N THR A 209 13.73 -33.86 27.97
CA THR A 209 14.89 -34.43 27.26
C THR A 209 16.21 -33.83 27.75
N HIS A 210 16.24 -32.55 28.13
CA HIS A 210 17.43 -31.87 28.66
C HIS A 210 17.71 -32.20 30.15
N SER A 211 16.72 -32.72 30.88
CA SER A 211 16.84 -33.10 32.30
C SER A 211 17.26 -34.56 32.54
N GLN A 212 17.45 -35.36 31.49
CA GLN A 212 18.04 -36.69 31.57
C GLN A 212 19.58 -36.57 31.48
N PRO A 213 20.35 -36.73 32.57
CA PRO A 213 21.79 -36.79 32.46
C PRO A 213 22.17 -38.06 31.69
N SER A 214 23.00 -37.89 30.66
CA SER A 214 23.63 -38.99 29.92
C SER A 214 24.37 -39.90 30.90
N ALA A 215 23.85 -41.12 31.07
CA ALA A 215 24.48 -42.20 31.82
C ALA A 215 25.69 -42.77 31.07
#